data_AF-A0A914I1F1-F1
#
_entry.id   AF-A0A914I1F1-F1
#
_cell.length_a   1.000
_cell.length_b   1.000
_cell.length_c   1.000
_cell.angle_alpha   90.00
_cell.angle_beta   90.00
_cell.angle_gamma   90.00
#
_symmetry.space_group_name_H-M   'P 1'
#
loop_
_entity.id
_entity.type
_entity.pdbx_description
1 polymer ?
#
loop_
_entity_poly.entity_id
_entity_poly.type
_entity_poly.pdbx_seq_one_letter_code
_entity_poly.pdbx_strand_id
1 'polypeptide(L)'
;MSAVNASSDDAIYLAYRFAGPSADLIVPAAVLYAVAAVGIVSNATVLVVTVKSGFLRGSANFLMSMLCMFELIHQTGHTFFLVVVISGTNFVSLLTAGLFMAPMIFALNCGLMAIFCAAFDRLLAVAATHLHKEIYLRFKYAYLLAHLFVCTLYGAFTLNYVLVYAFENAGNPTTGVVAETLLGSVGYKFFAGAVILSLCSICFSQETNTRLVRSLVIILSISIGGYLFSLALYQLLYAFGHLFGSPIQIWQLSFIGGVLLNAGAAANAPVLYFNSTEYRRVFKKEWRALTESFGMKNAVQNITATQVRSTNPNKIHSRQQMKSIQINRH
;
A
#
# COMPACT_ATOMS: atom_id res chain seq x y z
N MET A 1 3.49 34.27 -4.05
CA MET A 1 2.89 33.30 -3.12
C MET A 1 4.03 32.72 -2.30
N SER A 2 4.21 33.20 -1.07
CA SER A 2 5.18 32.64 -0.14
C SER A 2 4.81 31.18 0.11
N ALA A 3 5.75 30.27 -0.16
CA ALA A 3 5.63 28.93 0.37
C ALA A 3 5.39 29.04 1.87
N VAL A 4 4.52 28.19 2.43
CA VAL A 4 4.47 27.93 3.86
C VAL A 4 5.82 27.29 4.21
N ASN A 5 6.87 28.10 4.26
CA ASN A 5 7.98 27.81 5.14
C ASN A 5 7.32 27.77 6.50
N ALA A 6 7.43 26.64 7.19
CA ALA A 6 7.21 26.60 8.62
C ALA A 6 8.23 27.59 9.21
N SER A 7 7.89 28.88 9.20
CA SER A 7 8.67 29.89 9.86
C SER A 7 8.54 29.61 11.36
N SER A 8 9.38 30.27 12.15
CA SER A 8 9.19 30.31 13.60
C SER A 8 7.78 30.72 14.05
N ASP A 9 6.98 31.26 13.13
CA ASP A 9 5.67 31.85 13.37
C ASP A 9 4.53 30.92 12.91
N ASP A 10 4.83 29.70 12.44
CA ASP A 10 3.82 28.71 12.11
C ASP A 10 3.04 28.30 13.36
N ALA A 11 1.70 28.34 13.28
CA ALA A 11 0.83 28.10 14.43
C ALA A 11 0.97 26.69 15.02
N ILE A 12 1.27 25.69 14.19
CA ILE A 12 1.47 24.30 14.63
C ILE A 12 2.81 24.20 15.35
N TYR A 13 3.86 24.81 14.79
CA TYR A 13 5.17 24.87 15.43
C TYR A 13 5.09 25.56 16.81
N LEU A 14 4.46 26.73 16.87
CA LEU A 14 4.28 27.48 18.11
C LEU A 14 3.48 26.70 19.16
N ALA A 15 2.45 25.96 18.75
CA ALA A 15 1.63 25.17 19.65
C ALA A 15 2.36 23.96 20.26
N TYR A 16 3.22 23.27 19.48
CA TYR A 16 3.72 21.96 19.88
C TYR A 16 5.23 21.85 20.11
N ARG A 17 6.06 22.87 19.78
CA ARG A 17 7.53 22.79 19.89
C ARG A 17 8.08 22.47 21.29
N PHE A 18 7.31 22.75 22.34
CA PHE A 18 7.66 22.45 23.74
C PHE A 18 6.57 21.69 24.49
N ALA A 19 5.58 21.15 23.79
CA ALA A 19 4.44 20.48 24.40
C ALA A 19 4.77 19.06 24.93
N GLY A 20 5.92 18.49 24.53
CA GLY A 20 6.21 17.08 24.73
C GLY A 20 5.24 16.20 23.94
N PRO A 21 5.03 14.92 24.34
CA PRO A 21 4.09 14.02 23.66
C PRO A 21 2.66 14.59 23.69
N SER A 22 2.10 14.90 22.53
CA SER A 22 0.75 15.48 22.38
C SER A 22 -0.20 14.51 21.69
N ALA A 23 -1.39 14.30 22.26
CA ALA A 23 -2.42 13.46 21.66
C ALA A 23 -2.83 13.94 20.26
N ASP A 24 -2.82 15.25 20.01
CA ASP A 24 -3.19 15.85 18.72
C ASP A 24 -2.24 15.44 17.58
N LEU A 25 -0.98 15.12 17.91
CA LEU A 25 0.03 14.66 16.95
C LEU A 25 0.12 13.13 16.92
N ILE A 26 0.04 12.50 18.11
CA ILE A 26 0.19 11.05 18.26
C ILE A 26 -0.98 10.30 17.62
N VAL A 27 -2.23 10.77 17.78
CA VAL A 27 -3.41 10.07 17.25
C VAL A 27 -3.36 9.99 15.71
N PRO A 28 -3.17 11.10 14.96
CA PRO A 28 -3.02 11.02 13.50
C PRO A 28 -1.86 10.13 13.06
N ALA A 29 -0.70 10.23 13.73
CA ALA A 29 0.47 9.40 13.41
C ALA A 29 0.21 7.90 13.63
N ALA A 30 -0.43 7.55 14.75
CA ALA A 30 -0.77 6.18 15.09
C ALA A 30 -1.80 5.60 14.11
N VAL A 31 -2.83 6.37 13.74
CA VAL A 31 -3.83 5.95 12.74
C VAL A 31 -3.17 5.72 11.39
N LEU A 32 -2.35 6.68 10.92
CA LEU A 32 -1.64 6.56 9.65
C LEU A 32 -0.71 5.33 9.64
N TYR A 33 0.06 5.14 10.71
CA TYR A 33 0.94 3.99 10.85
C TYR A 33 0.19 2.67 10.93
N ALA A 34 -0.95 2.61 11.61
CA ALA A 34 -1.76 1.39 11.70
C ALA A 34 -2.23 0.94 10.30
N VAL A 35 -2.68 1.86 9.45
CA VAL A 35 -3.05 1.56 8.06
C VAL A 35 -1.83 1.16 7.24
N ALA A 36 -0.71 1.88 7.40
CA ALA A 36 0.55 1.55 6.74
C ALA A 36 1.05 0.15 7.13
N ALA A 37 0.93 -0.26 8.39
CA ALA A 37 1.33 -1.58 8.88
C ALA A 37 0.52 -2.71 8.23
N VAL A 38 -0.80 -2.53 8.07
CA VAL A 38 -1.64 -3.46 7.29
C VAL A 38 -1.15 -3.56 5.85
N GLY A 39 -0.79 -2.43 5.25
CA GLY A 39 -0.23 -2.39 3.90
C GLY A 39 1.12 -3.09 3.77
N ILE A 40 2.05 -2.88 4.71
CA ILE A 40 3.36 -3.55 4.75
C ILE A 40 3.17 -5.06 4.72
N VAL A 41 2.31 -5.60 5.61
CA VAL A 41 2.04 -7.04 5.69
C VAL A 41 1.37 -7.53 4.40
N SER A 42 0.38 -6.80 3.89
CA SER A 42 -0.36 -7.18 2.68
C SER A 42 0.53 -7.21 1.44
N ASN A 43 1.31 -6.15 1.21
CA ASN A 43 2.25 -6.04 0.09
C ASN A 43 3.39 -7.06 0.19
N ALA A 44 3.95 -7.29 1.39
CA ALA A 44 4.94 -8.35 1.61
C ALA A 44 4.37 -9.74 1.27
N THR A 45 3.11 -10.00 1.62
CA THR A 45 2.47 -11.29 1.30
C THR A 45 2.33 -11.46 -0.22
N VAL A 46 1.96 -10.41 -0.97
CA VAL A 46 1.90 -10.45 -2.44
C VAL A 46 3.27 -10.76 -3.05
N LEU A 47 4.34 -10.14 -2.54
CA LEU A 47 5.70 -10.42 -2.99
C LEU A 47 6.07 -11.89 -2.80
N VAL A 48 5.84 -12.43 -1.60
CA VAL A 48 6.17 -13.81 -1.26
C VAL A 48 5.42 -14.79 -2.17
N VAL A 49 4.11 -14.60 -2.36
CA VAL A 49 3.31 -15.52 -3.21
C VAL A 49 3.72 -15.43 -4.68
N THR A 50 4.07 -14.24 -5.18
CA THR A 50 4.50 -14.04 -6.56
C THR A 50 5.87 -14.66 -6.84
N VAL A 51 6.83 -14.50 -5.92
CA VAL A 51 8.18 -15.09 -6.06
C VAL A 51 8.15 -16.61 -5.97
N LYS A 52 7.39 -17.18 -5.03
CA LYS A 52 7.32 -18.64 -4.83
C LYS A 52 6.55 -19.37 -5.93
N SER A 53 5.60 -18.72 -6.59
CA SER A 53 4.74 -19.38 -7.55
C SER A 53 5.29 -19.31 -8.97
N GLY A 54 5.69 -20.45 -9.53
CA GLY A 54 6.04 -20.57 -10.95
C GLY A 54 4.92 -20.13 -11.91
N PHE A 55 3.66 -20.23 -11.47
CA PHE A 55 2.49 -19.82 -12.26
C PHE A 55 2.34 -18.29 -12.38
N LEU A 56 3.01 -17.52 -11.53
CA LEU A 56 2.90 -16.06 -11.50
C LEU A 56 4.09 -15.37 -12.21
N ARG A 57 4.84 -16.06 -13.08
CA ARG A 57 6.07 -15.52 -13.74
C ARG A 57 5.82 -14.71 -15.04
N GLY A 58 4.66 -14.06 -15.16
CA GLY A 58 4.29 -13.21 -16.30
C GLY A 58 4.63 -11.72 -16.09
N SER A 59 4.65 -10.92 -17.15
CA SER A 59 4.98 -9.47 -17.07
C SER A 59 4.07 -8.70 -16.12
N ALA A 60 2.75 -8.92 -16.19
CA ALA A 60 1.77 -8.30 -15.28
C ALA A 60 2.09 -8.58 -13.80
N ASN A 61 2.38 -9.83 -13.47
CA ASN A 61 2.67 -10.23 -12.10
C ASN A 61 4.03 -9.71 -11.63
N PHE A 62 5.02 -9.61 -12.53
CA PHE A 62 6.28 -8.93 -12.23
C PHE A 62 6.05 -7.46 -11.90
N LEU A 63 5.32 -6.72 -12.75
CA LEU A 63 4.97 -5.31 -12.51
C LEU A 63 4.17 -5.13 -11.22
N MET A 64 3.22 -6.03 -10.95
CA MET A 64 2.46 -6.03 -9.71
C MET A 64 3.36 -6.29 -8.48
N SER A 65 4.31 -7.21 -8.58
CA SER A 65 5.28 -7.44 -7.50
C SER A 65 6.19 -6.23 -7.29
N MET A 66 6.64 -5.60 -8.37
CA MET A 66 7.44 -4.38 -8.31
C MET A 66 6.66 -3.23 -7.63
N LEU A 67 5.38 -3.05 -7.97
CA LEU A 67 4.49 -2.11 -7.29
C LEU A 67 4.37 -2.41 -5.79
N CYS A 68 4.12 -3.67 -5.42
CA CYS A 68 4.03 -4.05 -4.00
C CYS A 68 5.34 -3.82 -3.24
N MET A 69 6.49 -4.02 -3.88
CA MET A 69 7.80 -3.71 -3.30
C MET A 69 7.95 -2.21 -3.02
N PHE A 70 7.56 -1.37 -3.97
CA PHE A 70 7.60 0.08 -3.78
C PHE A 70 6.61 0.55 -2.72
N GLU A 71 5.39 0.03 -2.70
CA GLU A 71 4.42 0.36 -1.65
C GLU A 71 4.88 -0.09 -0.26
N LEU A 72 5.54 -1.24 -0.15
CA LEU A 72 6.15 -1.69 1.10
C LEU A 72 7.19 -0.68 1.61
N ILE A 73 8.13 -0.26 0.75
CA ILE A 73 9.17 0.71 1.14
C ILE A 73 8.54 2.07 1.47
N HIS A 74 7.58 2.53 0.67
CA HIS A 74 6.82 3.76 0.94
C HIS A 74 6.18 3.72 2.34
N GLN A 75 5.41 2.67 2.65
CA GLN A 75 4.67 2.58 3.92
C GLN A 75 5.58 2.48 5.14
N THR A 76 6.79 1.93 5.01
CA THR A 76 7.75 1.89 6.13
C THR A 76 8.19 3.29 6.60
N GLY A 77 8.18 4.30 5.72
CA GLY A 77 8.58 5.66 6.06
C GLY A 77 7.67 6.35 7.07
N HIS A 78 6.41 5.92 7.19
CA HIS A 78 5.49 6.45 8.21
C HIS A 78 5.93 6.14 9.65
N THR A 79 6.83 5.16 9.84
CA THR A 79 7.46 4.89 11.14
C THR A 79 8.24 6.10 11.66
N PHE A 80 8.88 6.86 10.77
CA PHE A 80 9.66 8.04 11.16
C PHE A 80 8.79 9.09 11.84
N PHE A 81 7.67 9.45 11.21
CA PHE A 81 6.71 10.40 11.77
C PHE A 81 6.21 9.95 13.16
N LEU A 82 5.83 8.67 13.28
CA LEU A 82 5.37 8.09 14.54
C LEU A 82 6.42 8.20 15.66
N VAL A 83 7.68 7.89 15.35
CA VAL A 83 8.78 7.97 16.32
C VAL A 83 9.03 9.41 16.77
N VAL A 84 9.03 10.37 15.84
CA VAL A 84 9.22 11.79 16.16
C VAL A 84 8.15 12.29 17.15
N VAL A 85 6.88 12.00 16.92
CA VAL A 85 5.79 12.49 17.79
C VAL A 85 5.69 11.74 19.12
N ILE A 86 5.95 10.43 19.15
CA ILE A 86 5.95 9.66 20.42
C ILE A 86 7.12 10.06 21.31
N SER A 87 8.27 10.43 20.73
CA SER A 87 9.42 10.91 21.51
C SER A 87 9.17 12.24 22.22
N GLY A 88 8.11 12.98 21.83
CA GLY A 88 7.83 14.33 22.32
C GLY A 88 8.72 15.42 21.70
N THR A 89 9.63 15.07 20.79
CA THR A 89 10.42 16.05 20.02
C THR A 89 9.50 16.87 19.11
N ASN A 90 8.45 16.25 18.56
CA ASN A 90 7.42 16.80 17.68
C ASN A 90 7.89 17.42 16.36
N PHE A 91 9.05 18.07 16.32
CA PHE A 91 9.63 18.69 15.14
C PHE A 91 11.09 18.30 14.98
N VAL A 92 11.47 18.01 13.75
CA VAL A 92 12.85 17.83 13.32
C VAL A 92 13.14 18.82 12.21
N SER A 93 14.42 19.02 11.89
CA SER A 93 14.79 19.85 10.75
C SER A 93 14.37 19.19 9.43
N LEU A 94 13.98 19.99 8.44
CA LEU A 94 13.50 19.50 7.15
C LEU A 94 14.55 18.64 6.43
N LEU A 95 15.83 18.99 6.54
CA LEU A 95 16.91 18.16 5.98
C LEU A 95 16.96 16.79 6.67
N THR A 96 16.85 16.75 8.00
CA THR A 96 16.83 15.48 8.75
C THR A 96 15.64 14.62 8.30
N ALA A 97 14.45 15.20 8.26
CA ALA A 97 13.25 14.51 7.79
C ALA A 97 13.41 14.02 6.34
N GLY A 98 13.93 14.86 5.44
CA GLY A 98 14.16 14.52 4.04
C GLY A 98 15.12 13.35 3.85
N LEU A 99 16.21 13.29 4.61
CA LEU A 99 17.17 12.18 4.56
C LEU A 99 16.58 10.87 5.11
N PHE A 100 15.89 10.90 6.25
CA PHE A 100 15.26 9.71 6.82
C PHE A 100 14.09 9.19 5.97
N MET A 101 13.34 10.10 5.32
CA MET A 101 12.21 9.74 4.45
C MET A 101 12.61 9.50 2.99
N ALA A 102 13.88 9.68 2.62
CA ALA A 102 14.35 9.50 1.24
C ALA A 102 13.96 8.14 0.63
N PRO A 103 14.09 6.99 1.32
CA PRO A 103 13.67 5.70 0.76
C PRO A 103 12.16 5.65 0.46
N MET A 104 11.34 6.22 1.35
CA MET A 104 9.90 6.30 1.16
C MET A 104 9.53 7.18 -0.02
N ILE A 105 10.13 8.37 -0.14
CA ILE A 105 9.87 9.32 -1.22
C ILE A 105 10.29 8.71 -2.57
N PHE A 106 11.46 8.05 -2.63
CA PHE A 106 11.89 7.32 -3.80
C PHE A 106 10.88 6.25 -4.21
N ALA A 107 10.46 5.42 -3.26
CA ALA A 107 9.55 4.30 -3.52
C ALA A 107 8.15 4.76 -3.90
N LEU A 108 7.62 5.81 -3.26
CA LEU A 108 6.34 6.46 -3.61
C LEU A 108 6.30 6.81 -5.10
N ASN A 109 7.35 7.46 -5.59
CA ASN A 109 7.46 7.87 -6.98
C ASN A 109 7.70 6.69 -7.92
N CYS A 110 8.51 5.71 -7.52
CA CYS A 110 8.66 4.47 -8.27
C CYS A 110 7.33 3.71 -8.40
N GLY A 111 6.50 3.71 -7.35
CA GLY A 111 5.16 3.10 -7.34
C GLY A 111 4.22 3.77 -8.36
N LEU A 112 4.19 5.10 -8.40
CA LEU A 112 3.45 5.86 -9.41
C LEU A 112 3.89 5.51 -10.85
N MET A 113 5.20 5.44 -11.08
CA MET A 113 5.72 5.03 -12.40
C MET A 113 5.44 3.55 -12.69
N ALA A 114 5.45 2.67 -11.68
CA ALA A 114 5.11 1.25 -11.85
C ALA A 114 3.65 1.05 -12.25
N ILE A 115 2.72 1.85 -11.71
CA ILE A 115 1.31 1.91 -12.12
C ILE A 115 1.21 2.28 -13.60
N PHE A 116 1.94 3.32 -14.04
CA PHE A 116 1.99 3.72 -15.44
C PHE A 116 2.58 2.62 -16.33
N CYS A 117 3.71 2.01 -15.95
CA CYS A 117 4.31 0.91 -16.69
C CYS A 117 3.36 -0.30 -16.78
N ALA A 118 2.60 -0.61 -15.73
CA ALA A 118 1.59 -1.67 -15.74
C ALA A 118 0.47 -1.36 -16.73
N ALA A 119 -0.06 -0.13 -16.73
CA ALA A 119 -1.07 0.29 -17.69
C ALA A 119 -0.53 0.26 -19.14
N PHE A 120 0.71 0.70 -19.35
CA PHE A 120 1.38 0.66 -20.66
C PHE A 120 1.64 -0.76 -21.17
N ASP A 121 2.14 -1.68 -20.32
CA ASP A 121 2.33 -3.10 -20.69
C ASP A 121 0.99 -3.74 -21.08
N ARG A 122 -0.11 -3.39 -20.39
CA ARG A 122 -1.45 -3.84 -20.79
C ARG A 122 -1.88 -3.28 -22.13
N LEU A 123 -1.74 -1.97 -22.35
CA LEU A 123 -2.04 -1.36 -23.64
C LEU A 123 -1.27 -2.05 -24.77
N LEU A 124 0.04 -2.27 -24.59
CA LEU A 124 0.88 -2.92 -25.58
C LEU A 124 0.43 -4.37 -25.85
N ALA A 125 0.05 -5.12 -24.81
CA ALA A 125 -0.46 -6.47 -24.95
C ALA A 125 -1.78 -6.55 -25.74
N VAL A 126 -2.59 -5.49 -25.73
CA VAL A 126 -3.89 -5.42 -26.41
C VAL A 126 -3.77 -4.82 -27.80
N ALA A 127 -3.22 -3.61 -27.89
CA ALA A 127 -3.12 -2.85 -29.14
C ALA A 127 -2.13 -3.49 -30.13
N ALA A 128 -1.10 -4.18 -29.63
CA ALA A 128 -0.05 -4.78 -30.45
C ALA A 128 0.34 -6.18 -29.93
N THR A 129 -0.64 -7.09 -29.78
CA THR A 129 -0.43 -8.43 -29.21
C THR A 129 0.73 -9.21 -29.85
N HIS A 130 0.91 -9.14 -31.17
CA HIS A 130 2.02 -9.82 -31.84
C HIS A 130 3.38 -9.26 -31.40
N LEU A 131 3.52 -7.93 -31.44
CA LEU A 131 4.74 -7.24 -31.02
C LEU A 131 5.05 -7.48 -29.54
N HIS A 132 4.04 -7.39 -28.67
CA HIS A 132 4.19 -7.66 -27.24
C HIS A 132 4.73 -9.07 -26.98
N LYS A 133 4.12 -10.09 -27.59
CA LYS A 133 4.54 -11.49 -27.45
C LYS A 133 5.96 -11.69 -27.98
N GLU A 134 6.29 -11.12 -29.13
CA GLU A 134 7.62 -11.25 -29.73
C GLU A 134 8.71 -10.65 -28.83
N ILE A 135 8.53 -9.40 -28.39
CA ILE A 135 9.48 -8.71 -27.51
C ILE A 135 9.62 -9.47 -26.19
N TYR A 136 8.49 -9.85 -25.56
CA TYR A 136 8.50 -10.50 -24.26
C TYR A 136 9.12 -11.90 -24.30
N LEU A 137 8.85 -12.70 -25.33
CA LEU A 137 9.40 -14.05 -25.45
C LEU A 137 10.88 -14.03 -25.83
N ARG A 138 11.29 -13.12 -26.73
CA ARG A 138 12.67 -13.02 -27.21
C ARG A 138 13.60 -12.34 -26.20
N PHE A 139 13.12 -11.30 -25.52
CA PHE A 139 13.93 -10.44 -24.66
C PHE A 139 13.35 -10.30 -23.25
N LYS A 140 12.79 -11.40 -22.70
CA LYS A 140 12.07 -11.42 -21.42
C LYS A 140 12.73 -10.60 -20.32
N TYR A 141 14.00 -10.88 -20.00
CA TYR A 141 14.68 -10.22 -18.89
C TYR A 141 14.98 -8.76 -19.18
N ALA A 142 15.42 -8.42 -20.39
CA ALA A 142 15.67 -7.04 -20.79
C ALA A 142 14.39 -6.20 -20.74
N TYR A 143 13.26 -6.76 -21.19
CA TYR A 143 11.95 -6.12 -21.12
C TYR A 143 11.54 -5.78 -19.68
N LEU A 144 11.65 -6.75 -18.76
CA LEU A 144 11.31 -6.54 -17.34
C LEU A 144 12.28 -5.57 -16.65
N LEU A 145 13.58 -5.67 -16.95
CA LEU A 145 14.60 -4.75 -16.43
C LEU A 145 14.40 -3.32 -16.94
N ALA A 146 13.93 -3.13 -18.17
CA ALA A 146 13.63 -1.80 -18.70
C ALA A 146 12.52 -1.11 -17.89
N HIS A 147 11.47 -1.83 -17.48
CA HIS A 147 10.42 -1.26 -16.65
C HIS A 147 10.93 -0.87 -15.26
N LEU A 148 11.73 -1.75 -14.63
CA LEU A 148 12.38 -1.44 -13.35
C LEU A 148 13.27 -0.20 -13.48
N PHE A 149 14.10 -0.15 -14.53
CA PHE A 149 14.99 0.97 -14.79
C PHE A 149 14.22 2.29 -14.92
N VAL A 150 13.15 2.34 -15.73
CA VAL A 150 12.30 3.53 -15.88
C VAL A 150 11.69 3.96 -14.54
N CYS A 151 11.20 3.01 -13.74
CA CYS A 151 10.65 3.31 -12.41
C CYS A 151 11.72 3.91 -11.48
N THR A 152 12.89 3.29 -11.40
CA THR A 152 14.00 3.77 -10.55
C THR A 152 14.53 5.12 -10.98
N LEU A 153 14.62 5.37 -12.30
CA LEU A 153 15.08 6.66 -12.83
C LEU A 153 14.10 7.78 -12.44
N TYR A 154 12.80 7.53 -12.58
CA TYR A 154 11.77 8.49 -12.17
C TYR A 154 11.76 8.74 -10.66
N GLY A 155 11.89 7.69 -9.85
CA GLY A 155 12.01 7.80 -8.40
C GLY A 155 13.25 8.57 -7.96
N ALA A 156 14.40 8.33 -8.60
CA ALA A 156 15.64 9.03 -8.29
C ALA A 156 15.58 10.51 -8.67
N PHE A 157 15.01 10.82 -9.84
CA PHE A 157 14.82 12.20 -10.31
C PHE A 157 13.93 13.00 -9.36
N THR A 158 12.79 12.44 -8.96
CA THR A 158 11.86 13.09 -8.01
C THR A 158 12.45 13.21 -6.61
N LEU A 159 13.14 12.18 -6.11
CA LEU A 159 13.87 12.26 -4.84
C LEU A 159 14.92 13.37 -4.86
N ASN A 160 15.66 13.52 -5.96
CA ASN A 160 16.68 14.57 -6.08
C ASN A 160 16.07 15.97 -5.88
N TYR A 161 14.91 16.27 -6.50
CA TYR A 161 14.23 17.55 -6.27
C TYR A 161 13.83 17.78 -4.82
N VAL A 162 13.29 16.76 -4.16
CA VAL A 162 12.87 16.86 -2.76
C VAL A 162 14.08 17.08 -1.85
N LEU A 163 15.19 16.39 -2.10
CA LEU A 163 16.41 16.56 -1.32
C LEU A 163 17.05 17.92 -1.55
N VAL A 164 17.13 18.42 -2.79
CA VAL A 164 17.63 19.77 -3.07
C VAL A 164 16.81 20.81 -2.30
N TYR A 165 15.49 20.70 -2.33
CA TYR A 165 14.61 21.59 -1.56
C TYR A 165 14.84 21.48 -0.04
N ALA A 166 15.02 20.26 0.47
CA ALA A 166 15.33 20.03 1.88
C ALA A 166 16.71 20.59 2.29
N PHE A 167 17.71 20.58 1.39
CA PHE A 167 19.01 21.22 1.62
C PHE A 167 18.91 22.74 1.65
N GLU A 168 18.20 23.34 0.70
CA GLU A 168 17.97 24.79 0.63
C GLU A 168 17.19 25.31 1.85
N ASN A 169 16.39 24.46 2.48
CA ASN A 169 15.52 24.79 3.60
C ASN A 169 15.85 23.98 4.86
N ALA A 170 17.13 23.63 5.05
CA ALA A 170 17.56 22.64 6.02
C ALA A 170 17.13 22.90 7.48
N GLY A 171 16.96 24.17 7.87
CA GLY A 171 16.58 24.57 9.22
C GLY A 171 15.07 24.63 9.49
N ASN A 172 14.22 24.50 8.47
CA ASN A 172 12.77 24.62 8.67
C ASN A 172 12.25 23.44 9.51
N PRO A 173 11.50 23.69 10.59
CA PRO A 173 10.89 22.62 11.39
C PRO A 173 9.80 21.90 10.61
N THR A 174 9.74 20.59 10.75
CA THR A 174 8.69 19.72 10.19
C THR A 174 8.33 18.66 11.22
N THR A 175 7.07 18.23 11.21
CA THR A 175 6.60 17.12 12.05
C THR A 175 7.20 15.78 11.62
N GLY A 176 7.82 15.71 10.44
CA GLY A 176 8.34 14.47 9.86
C GLY A 176 7.30 13.70 9.06
N VAL A 177 6.14 14.30 8.75
CA VAL A 177 5.17 13.74 7.80
C VAL A 177 5.62 14.03 6.36
N VAL A 178 5.49 13.04 5.47
CA VAL A 178 5.96 13.14 4.07
C VAL A 178 5.35 14.31 3.31
N ALA A 179 4.09 14.64 3.57
CA ALA A 179 3.40 15.71 2.87
C ALA A 179 4.05 17.08 3.07
N GLU A 180 4.66 17.32 4.24
CA GLU A 180 5.37 18.57 4.53
C GLU A 180 6.67 18.71 3.72
N THR A 181 7.30 17.59 3.31
CA THR A 181 8.46 17.62 2.39
C THR A 181 8.09 17.88 0.94
N LEU A 182 6.80 17.78 0.63
CA LEU A 182 6.24 18.00 -0.71
C LEU A 182 5.46 19.33 -0.76
N LEU A 183 5.87 20.34 0.02
CA LEU A 183 5.26 21.67 -0.03
C LEU A 183 5.87 22.56 -1.13
N GLY A 184 5.20 23.69 -1.39
CA GLY A 184 5.68 24.71 -2.33
C GLY A 184 5.76 24.26 -3.80
N SER A 185 6.78 24.73 -4.50
CA SER A 185 6.97 24.45 -5.94
C SER A 185 7.26 22.98 -6.22
N VAL A 186 7.88 22.27 -5.27
CA VAL A 186 8.12 20.82 -5.34
C VAL A 186 6.80 20.07 -5.32
N GLY A 187 5.91 20.44 -4.39
CA GLY A 187 4.56 19.89 -4.29
C GLY A 187 3.75 20.03 -5.56
N TYR A 188 3.78 21.21 -6.18
CA TYR A 188 3.07 21.46 -7.44
C TYR A 188 3.60 20.59 -8.59
N LYS A 189 4.93 20.47 -8.72
CA LYS A 189 5.55 19.62 -9.75
C LYS A 189 5.21 18.13 -9.53
N PHE A 190 5.28 17.67 -8.28
CA PHE A 190 4.87 16.32 -7.90
C PHE A 190 3.40 16.08 -8.23
N PHE A 191 2.52 17.01 -7.86
CA PHE A 191 1.10 16.97 -8.17
C PHE A 191 0.83 16.84 -9.67
N ALA A 192 1.40 17.74 -10.47
CA ALA A 192 1.22 17.73 -11.92
C ALA A 192 1.71 16.40 -12.54
N GLY A 193 2.87 15.92 -12.13
CA GLY A 193 3.41 14.63 -12.57
C GLY A 193 2.50 13.45 -12.21
N ALA A 194 2.04 13.38 -10.97
CA ALA A 194 1.15 12.33 -10.49
C ALA A 194 -0.21 12.35 -11.24
N VAL A 195 -0.78 13.54 -11.48
CA VAL A 195 -2.02 13.69 -12.27
C VAL A 195 -1.83 13.21 -13.70
N ILE A 196 -0.77 13.66 -14.38
CA ILE A 196 -0.50 13.27 -15.77
C ILE A 196 -0.33 11.74 -15.88
N LEU A 197 0.51 11.14 -15.02
CA LEU A 197 0.73 9.69 -15.03
C LEU A 197 -0.56 8.92 -14.73
N SER A 198 -1.37 9.41 -13.79
CA SER A 198 -2.66 8.81 -13.43
C SER A 198 -3.65 8.85 -14.58
N LEU A 199 -3.80 9.98 -15.25
CA LEU A 199 -4.69 10.14 -16.40
C LEU A 199 -4.25 9.25 -17.56
N CYS A 200 -2.96 9.23 -17.89
CA CYS A 200 -2.43 8.32 -18.91
C CYS A 200 -2.71 6.85 -18.56
N SER A 201 -2.55 6.46 -17.29
CA SER A 201 -2.83 5.09 -16.84
C SER A 201 -4.30 4.71 -16.98
N ILE A 202 -5.22 5.64 -16.69
CA ILE A 202 -6.66 5.43 -16.86
C ILE A 202 -7.00 5.26 -18.34
N CYS A 203 -6.49 6.13 -19.22
CA CYS A 203 -6.72 6.05 -20.66
C CYS A 203 -6.26 4.71 -21.24
N PHE A 204 -5.13 4.18 -20.76
CA PHE A 204 -4.57 2.91 -21.22
C PHE A 204 -5.30 1.67 -20.68
N SER A 205 -6.18 1.83 -19.69
CA SER A 205 -6.84 0.73 -18.99
C SER A 205 -8.24 0.39 -19.53
N GLN A 206 -8.82 1.19 -20.44
CA GLN A 206 -10.23 1.04 -20.84
C GLN A 206 -10.52 -0.12 -21.81
N GLU A 207 -9.54 -0.61 -22.56
CA GLU A 207 -9.75 -1.66 -23.55
C GLU A 207 -9.22 -3.02 -23.09
N THR A 208 -9.97 -3.81 -22.31
CA THR A 208 -9.91 -5.29 -22.42
C THR A 208 -10.87 -6.06 -21.52
N ASN A 209 -11.52 -7.08 -22.11
CA ASN A 209 -12.57 -7.90 -21.50
C ASN A 209 -12.04 -9.20 -20.82
N THR A 210 -10.89 -9.15 -20.14
CA THR A 210 -10.34 -10.34 -19.45
C THR A 210 -10.38 -10.21 -17.93
N ARG A 211 -10.69 -11.32 -17.25
CA ARG A 211 -10.85 -11.37 -15.79
C ARG A 211 -9.61 -10.87 -15.01
N LEU A 212 -8.41 -11.15 -15.52
CA LEU A 212 -7.14 -10.73 -14.89
C LEU A 212 -6.90 -9.22 -15.07
N VAL A 213 -7.34 -8.66 -16.20
CA VAL A 213 -7.35 -7.20 -16.42
C VAL A 213 -8.30 -6.53 -15.44
N ARG A 214 -9.48 -7.11 -15.16
CA ARG A 214 -10.42 -6.55 -14.17
C ARG A 214 -9.78 -6.34 -12.80
N SER A 215 -9.01 -7.31 -12.28
CA SER A 215 -8.31 -7.12 -10.99
C SER A 215 -7.27 -6.00 -11.05
N LEU A 216 -6.53 -5.90 -12.15
CA LEU A 216 -5.52 -4.87 -12.34
C LEU A 216 -6.17 -3.49 -12.42
N VAL A 217 -7.24 -3.33 -13.21
CA VAL A 217 -7.98 -2.07 -13.32
C VAL A 217 -8.51 -1.63 -11.97
N ILE A 218 -9.09 -2.54 -11.17
CA ILE A 218 -9.56 -2.20 -9.81
C ILE A 218 -8.39 -1.73 -8.94
N ILE A 219 -7.25 -2.44 -8.96
CA ILE A 219 -6.05 -2.04 -8.21
C ILE A 219 -5.58 -0.66 -8.65
N LEU A 220 -5.40 -0.45 -9.95
CA LEU A 220 -4.95 0.82 -10.51
C LEU A 220 -5.93 1.93 -10.15
N SER A 221 -7.24 1.73 -10.26
CA SER A 221 -8.26 2.72 -9.90
C SER A 221 -8.25 3.06 -8.41
N ILE A 222 -8.11 2.07 -7.52
CA ILE A 222 -8.05 2.31 -6.07
C ILE A 222 -6.77 3.05 -5.70
N SER A 223 -5.61 2.60 -6.21
CA SER A 223 -4.33 3.25 -5.94
C SER A 223 -4.30 4.66 -6.51
N ILE A 224 -4.54 4.82 -7.81
CA ILE A 224 -4.61 6.13 -8.48
C ILE A 224 -5.63 7.05 -7.80
N GLY A 225 -6.81 6.52 -7.48
CA GLY A 225 -7.86 7.26 -6.77
C GLY A 225 -7.39 7.77 -5.41
N GLY A 226 -6.71 6.94 -4.63
CA GLY A 226 -6.11 7.34 -3.35
C GLY A 226 -5.03 8.44 -3.51
N TYR A 227 -4.15 8.30 -4.49
CA TYR A 227 -3.13 9.31 -4.81
C TYR A 227 -3.76 10.64 -5.22
N LEU A 228 -4.66 10.62 -6.21
CA LEU A 228 -5.34 11.81 -6.72
C LEU A 228 -6.21 12.47 -5.65
N PHE A 229 -6.94 11.67 -4.86
CA PHE A 229 -7.79 12.19 -3.78
C PHE A 229 -6.96 12.88 -2.71
N SER A 230 -5.90 12.22 -2.22
CA SER A 230 -5.01 12.82 -1.21
C SER A 230 -4.43 14.13 -1.72
N LEU A 231 -3.90 14.11 -2.95
CA LEU A 231 -3.34 15.28 -3.59
C LEU A 231 -4.36 16.42 -3.78
N ALA A 232 -5.56 16.12 -4.28
CA ALA A 232 -6.63 17.11 -4.44
C ALA A 232 -7.06 17.70 -3.09
N LEU A 233 -7.16 16.87 -2.05
CA LEU A 233 -7.47 17.32 -0.70
C LEU A 233 -6.39 18.26 -0.17
N TYR A 234 -5.12 17.93 -0.34
CA TYR A 234 -4.01 18.83 0.06
C TYR A 234 -4.07 20.16 -0.69
N GLN A 235 -4.30 20.16 -2.01
CA GLN A 235 -4.42 21.40 -2.78
C GLN A 235 -5.65 22.22 -2.37
N LEU A 236 -6.78 21.57 -2.08
CA LEU A 236 -8.00 22.21 -1.59
C LEU A 236 -7.76 22.86 -0.22
N LEU A 237 -7.19 22.13 0.73
CA LEU A 237 -6.86 22.64 2.07
C LEU A 237 -5.81 23.74 2.00
N TYR A 238 -4.86 23.68 1.07
CA TYR A 238 -3.89 24.74 0.87
C TYR A 238 -4.53 26.02 0.30
N ALA A 239 -5.39 25.89 -0.72
CA ALA A 239 -6.02 27.04 -1.37
C ALA A 239 -7.11 27.69 -0.50
N PHE A 240 -7.88 26.89 0.24
CA PHE A 240 -9.09 27.31 0.94
C PHE A 240 -9.05 27.05 2.44
N GLY A 241 -7.88 26.71 3.00
CA GLY A 241 -7.73 26.29 4.40
C GLY A 241 -8.36 27.24 5.41
N HIS A 242 -8.23 28.55 5.19
CA HIS A 242 -8.82 29.58 6.06
C HIS A 242 -10.34 29.46 6.26
N LEU A 243 -11.05 28.76 5.38
CA LEU A 243 -12.49 28.48 5.50
C LEU A 243 -12.80 27.24 6.36
N PHE A 244 -11.83 26.36 6.56
CA PHE A 244 -11.99 25.06 7.24
C PHE A 244 -11.61 25.06 8.72
N GLY A 245 -11.14 26.19 9.25
CA GLY A 245 -10.90 26.38 10.69
C GLY A 245 -9.48 26.85 11.02
N SER A 246 -9.03 26.51 12.23
CA SER A 246 -7.67 26.84 12.68
C SER A 246 -6.60 26.05 11.91
N PRO A 247 -5.35 26.55 11.80
CA PRO A 247 -4.25 25.84 11.15
C PRO A 247 -4.05 24.39 11.63
N ILE A 248 -4.25 24.15 12.93
CA ILE A 248 -4.15 22.81 13.53
C ILE A 248 -5.25 21.89 12.99
N GLN A 249 -6.50 22.37 12.89
CA GLN A 249 -7.60 21.60 12.32
C GLN A 249 -7.38 21.29 10.84
N ILE A 250 -6.87 22.26 10.07
CA ILE A 250 -6.54 22.07 8.66
C ILE A 250 -5.46 20.99 8.50
N TRP A 251 -4.42 21.04 9.33
CA TRP A 251 -3.38 20.02 9.36
C TRP A 251 -3.93 18.64 9.72
N GLN A 252 -4.81 18.54 10.74
CA GLN A 252 -5.48 17.29 11.09
C GLN A 252 -6.36 16.75 9.95
N LEU A 253 -7.10 17.60 9.25
CA LEU A 253 -7.92 17.21 8.10
C LEU A 253 -7.08 16.66 6.95
N SER A 254 -5.85 17.16 6.78
CA SER A 254 -4.95 16.69 5.73
C SER A 254 -4.54 15.21 5.88
N PHE A 255 -4.59 14.65 7.11
CA PHE A 255 -4.34 13.23 7.34
C PHE A 255 -5.39 12.31 6.74
N ILE A 256 -6.62 12.79 6.52
CA ILE A 256 -7.67 11.99 5.88
C ILE A 256 -7.19 11.55 4.49
N GLY A 257 -6.53 12.45 3.75
CA GLY A 257 -5.92 12.14 2.46
C GLY A 257 -4.83 11.08 2.57
N GLY A 258 -3.91 11.25 3.52
CA GLY A 258 -2.82 10.30 3.76
C GLY A 258 -3.30 8.90 4.18
N VAL A 259 -4.35 8.83 5.01
CA VAL A 259 -4.98 7.58 5.43
C VAL A 259 -5.63 6.87 4.24
N LEU A 260 -6.37 7.58 3.40
CA LEU A 260 -7.02 7.01 2.22
C LEU A 260 -6.01 6.54 1.16
N LEU A 261 -4.94 7.31 0.94
CA LEU A 261 -3.83 6.90 0.06
C LEU A 261 -3.22 5.59 0.56
N ASN A 262 -2.91 5.50 1.86
CA ASN A 262 -2.32 4.30 2.45
C ASN A 262 -3.27 3.10 2.45
N ALA A 263 -4.57 3.32 2.64
CA ALA A 263 -5.58 2.28 2.49
C ALA A 263 -5.63 1.75 1.04
N GLY A 264 -5.51 2.65 0.06
CA GLY A 264 -5.38 2.28 -1.34
C GLY A 264 -4.13 1.45 -1.63
N ALA A 265 -2.98 1.89 -1.14
CA ALA A 265 -1.71 1.14 -1.24
C ALA A 265 -1.75 -0.24 -0.56
N ALA A 266 -2.54 -0.39 0.51
CA ALA A 266 -2.77 -1.66 1.20
C ALA A 266 -3.75 -2.59 0.48
N ALA A 267 -4.60 -2.07 -0.42
CA ALA A 267 -5.67 -2.82 -1.06
C ALA A 267 -5.20 -3.85 -2.11
N ASN A 268 -3.93 -3.81 -2.50
CA ASN A 268 -3.34 -4.72 -3.49
C ASN A 268 -3.64 -6.20 -3.18
N ALA A 269 -3.31 -6.67 -1.97
CA ALA A 269 -3.48 -8.08 -1.61
C ALA A 269 -4.96 -8.51 -1.52
N PRO A 270 -5.85 -7.77 -0.82
CA PRO A 270 -7.28 -8.07 -0.83
C PRO A 270 -7.87 -8.12 -2.25
N VAL A 271 -7.58 -7.13 -3.10
CA VAL A 271 -8.14 -7.08 -4.45
C VAL A 271 -7.67 -8.27 -5.28
N LEU A 272 -6.38 -8.62 -5.22
CA LEU A 272 -5.84 -9.80 -5.90
C LEU A 272 -6.49 -11.10 -5.40
N TYR A 273 -6.66 -11.26 -4.08
CA TYR A 273 -7.28 -12.44 -3.50
C TYR A 273 -8.73 -12.63 -3.95
N PHE A 274 -9.52 -11.55 -3.94
CA PHE A 274 -10.94 -11.59 -4.31
C PHE A 274 -11.18 -11.64 -5.81
N ASN A 275 -10.28 -11.13 -6.65
CA ASN A 275 -10.54 -11.03 -8.10
C ASN A 275 -9.73 -12.02 -8.96
N SER A 276 -8.56 -12.49 -8.52
CA SER A 276 -7.76 -13.50 -9.26
C SER A 276 -7.85 -14.89 -8.61
N THR A 277 -8.26 -15.87 -9.42
CA THR A 277 -8.28 -17.29 -9.03
C THR A 277 -6.90 -17.86 -8.81
N GLU A 278 -5.92 -17.41 -9.59
CA GLU A 278 -4.53 -17.82 -9.53
C GLU A 278 -3.91 -17.37 -8.20
N TYR A 279 -4.02 -16.08 -7.88
CA TYR A 279 -3.53 -15.55 -6.61
C TYR A 279 -4.24 -16.21 -5.43
N ARG A 280 -5.58 -16.31 -5.46
CA ARG A 280 -6.34 -16.96 -4.38
C ARG A 280 -5.87 -18.39 -4.11
N ARG A 281 -5.58 -19.16 -5.15
CA ARG A 281 -5.07 -20.54 -5.02
C ARG A 281 -3.70 -20.55 -4.33
N VAL A 282 -2.80 -19.66 -4.73
CA VAL A 282 -1.45 -19.56 -4.15
C VAL A 282 -1.50 -19.04 -2.71
N PHE A 283 -2.29 -17.99 -2.42
CA PHE A 283 -2.51 -17.49 -1.05
C PHE A 283 -3.01 -18.61 -0.13
N LYS A 284 -4.02 -19.38 -0.54
CA LYS A 284 -4.53 -20.50 0.26
C LYS A 284 -3.46 -21.58 0.48
N LYS A 285 -2.62 -21.84 -0.52
CA LYS A 285 -1.51 -22.80 -0.39
C LYS A 285 -0.48 -22.33 0.64
N GLU A 286 0.00 -21.10 0.52
CA GLU A 286 1.00 -20.54 1.44
C GLU A 286 0.43 -20.35 2.85
N TRP A 287 -0.84 -19.92 3.00
CA TRP A 287 -1.49 -19.83 4.30
C TRP A 287 -1.60 -21.20 4.99
N ARG A 288 -1.93 -22.27 4.25
CA ARG A 288 -1.91 -23.64 4.80
C ARG A 288 -0.51 -24.03 5.24
N ALA A 289 0.51 -23.79 4.42
CA ALA A 289 1.90 -24.09 4.78
C ALA A 289 2.37 -23.33 6.04
N LEU A 290 1.97 -22.06 6.19
CA LEU A 290 2.22 -21.28 7.40
C LEU A 290 1.50 -21.87 8.62
N THR A 291 0.21 -22.15 8.51
CA THR A 291 -0.56 -22.75 9.63
C THR A 291 -0.05 -24.12 10.05
N GLU A 292 0.51 -24.89 9.11
CA GLU A 292 1.21 -26.15 9.36
C GLU A 292 2.52 -25.92 10.12
N SER A 293 3.32 -24.94 9.68
CA SER A 293 4.61 -24.61 10.30
C SER A 293 4.48 -24.10 11.73
N PHE A 294 3.40 -23.39 12.05
CA PHE A 294 3.11 -22.90 13.41
C PHE A 294 2.42 -23.94 14.31
N GLY A 295 2.28 -25.20 13.87
CA GLY A 295 1.70 -26.27 14.69
C GLY A 295 0.20 -26.10 15.02
N MET A 296 -0.49 -25.14 14.41
CA MET A 296 -1.92 -24.88 14.67
C MET A 296 -2.82 -26.04 14.23
N LYS A 297 -2.35 -26.92 13.34
CA LYS A 297 -3.11 -28.12 12.95
C LYS A 297 -3.41 -29.06 14.11
N ASN A 298 -2.47 -29.21 15.06
CA ASN A 298 -2.66 -30.09 16.20
C ASN A 298 -3.71 -29.52 17.16
N ALA A 299 -3.79 -28.19 17.30
CA ALA A 299 -4.80 -27.54 18.12
C ALA A 299 -6.22 -27.74 17.56
N VAL A 300 -6.41 -27.57 16.24
CA VAL A 300 -7.74 -27.72 15.62
C VAL A 300 -8.20 -29.18 15.62
N GLN A 301 -7.32 -30.13 15.30
CA GLN A 301 -7.67 -31.57 15.32
C GLN A 301 -8.02 -32.07 16.73
N ASN A 302 -7.31 -31.59 17.76
CA ASN A 302 -7.61 -31.94 19.15
C ASN A 302 -8.96 -31.37 19.61
N ILE A 303 -9.34 -30.17 19.17
CA ILE A 303 -10.67 -29.59 19.47
C ILE A 303 -11.77 -30.41 18.79
N THR A 304 -11.62 -30.76 17.52
CA THR A 304 -12.64 -31.56 16.79
C THR A 304 -12.78 -32.97 17.38
N ALA A 305 -11.66 -33.62 17.74
CA ALA A 305 -11.70 -34.93 18.38
C ALA A 305 -12.39 -34.89 19.76
N THR A 306 -12.18 -33.82 20.53
CA THR A 306 -12.82 -33.64 21.85
C THR A 306 -14.32 -33.33 21.72
N GLN A 307 -14.73 -32.62 20.67
CA GLN A 307 -16.14 -32.30 20.40
C GLN A 307 -16.93 -33.51 19.88
N VAL A 308 -16.31 -34.38 19.07
CA VAL A 308 -16.93 -35.66 18.64
C VAL A 308 -17.05 -36.65 19.80
N ARG A 309 -16.15 -36.60 20.79
CA ARG A 309 -16.20 -37.47 21.97
C ARG A 309 -17.24 -37.04 23.01
N SER A 310 -17.63 -35.76 23.04
CA SER A 310 -18.63 -35.23 23.99
C SER A 310 -20.07 -35.23 23.47
N THR A 311 -20.29 -35.41 22.16
CA THR A 311 -21.63 -35.32 21.56
C THR A 311 -22.36 -36.66 21.36
N ASN A 312 -21.86 -37.78 21.90
CA ASN A 312 -22.55 -39.06 21.70
C ASN A 312 -22.54 -40.08 22.86
N PRO A 313 -23.08 -39.75 24.05
CA PRO A 313 -23.44 -40.78 25.03
C PRO A 313 -24.68 -41.60 24.62
N ASN A 314 -25.57 -41.09 23.75
CA ASN A 314 -26.91 -41.66 23.56
C ASN A 314 -27.12 -42.58 22.33
N LYS A 315 -26.16 -42.72 21.40
CA LYS A 315 -26.31 -43.69 20.26
C LYS A 315 -25.92 -45.12 20.57
N ILE A 316 -25.35 -45.41 21.74
CA ILE A 316 -24.98 -46.80 22.09
C ILE A 316 -26.24 -47.58 22.53
N HIS A 317 -27.26 -46.93 23.08
CA HIS A 317 -28.45 -47.64 23.56
C HIS A 317 -29.43 -48.07 22.45
N SER A 318 -29.49 -47.37 21.32
CA SER A 318 -30.40 -47.71 20.21
C SER A 318 -29.91 -48.85 19.31
N ARG A 319 -28.62 -49.23 19.35
CA ARG A 319 -28.11 -50.39 18.59
C ARG A 319 -28.27 -51.74 19.31
N GLN A 320 -28.45 -51.76 20.63
CA GLN A 320 -28.75 -53.00 21.36
C GLN A 320 -30.23 -53.40 21.25
N GLN A 321 -31.16 -52.45 21.06
CA GLN A 321 -32.59 -52.78 20.91
C GLN A 321 -32.98 -53.36 19.54
N MET A 322 -32.20 -53.14 18.47
CA MET A 322 -32.50 -53.76 17.16
C MET A 322 -32.08 -55.23 17.05
N LYS A 323 -31.15 -55.71 17.89
CA LYS A 323 -30.72 -57.12 17.85
C LYS A 323 -31.67 -58.08 18.56
N SER A 324 -32.55 -57.61 19.45
CA SER A 324 -33.54 -58.45 20.12
C SER A 324 -34.82 -58.69 19.31
N ILE A 325 -35.04 -57.97 18.20
CA ILE A 325 -36.27 -58.12 17.38
C ILE A 325 -36.11 -59.20 16.30
N GLN A 326 -34.89 -59.61 15.94
CA GLN A 326 -34.66 -60.60 14.88
C GLN A 326 -34.63 -62.08 15.32
N ILE A 327 -34.86 -62.40 16.59
CA ILE A 327 -34.77 -63.80 17.08
C ILE A 327 -36.14 -64.54 17.12
N ASN A 328 -37.27 -63.87 16.85
CA ASN A 328 -38.61 -64.49 16.91
C ASN A 328 -39.29 -64.71 15.55
N ARG A 329 -38.56 -65.22 14.55
CA ARG A 329 -39.16 -65.76 13.32
C ARG A 329 -38.53 -67.10 12.95
N HIS A 330 -38.92 -68.14 13.66
CA HIS A 330 -38.88 -69.53 13.21
C HIS A 330 -40.05 -70.29 13.81
#